data_AF-A0A7X7K559-F1
#
_entry.id   AF-A0A7X7K559-F1
#
_cell.length_a   1.000
_cell.length_b   1.000
_cell.length_c   1.000
_cell.angle_alpha   90.00
_cell.angle_beta   90.00
_cell.angle_gamma   90.00
#
_symmetry.space_group_name_H-M   'P 1'
#
loop_
_entity.id
_entity.type
_entity.pdbx_description
1 polymer ?
#
loop_
_entity_poly.entity_id
_entity_poly.type
_entity_poly.pdbx_seq_one_letter_code
_entity_poly.pdbx_strand_id
1 'polypeptide(L)'
;METILLATHQRDIAQYCEMAEAHGAGLEIQVYGYEPDLLDDGWRELLQQQRAVLRGFTGELAVHGAFFDLAPASLDGRVSALALERCRQSLEIAMELGARRIVFHT
;
A
#
# COMPACT_ATOMS: atom_id res chain seq x y z
N MET A 1 6.43 7.03 -21.57
CA MET A 1 4.97 6.83 -21.61
C MET A 1 4.45 7.03 -20.20
N GLU A 2 3.29 7.65 -20.06
CA GLU A 2 2.59 7.73 -18.78
C GLU A 2 1.99 6.35 -18.46
N THR A 3 2.10 5.93 -17.20
CA THR A 3 1.56 4.65 -16.72
C THR A 3 0.34 4.92 -15.87
N ILE A 4 -0.79 4.31 -16.21
CA ILE A 4 -2.02 4.38 -15.41
C ILE A 4 -1.96 3.27 -14.35
N LEU A 5 -2.29 3.62 -13.10
CA LEU A 5 -2.44 2.65 -12.01
C LEU A 5 -3.91 2.57 -11.61
N LEU A 6 -4.43 1.34 -11.47
CA LEU A 6 -5.75 1.11 -10.91
C LEU A 6 -5.63 1.03 -9.38
N ALA A 7 -6.33 1.92 -8.69
CA ALA A 7 -6.35 1.97 -7.23
C ALA A 7 -7.40 1.03 -6.64
N THR A 8 -7.02 0.28 -5.61
CA THR A 8 -7.97 -0.53 -4.84
C THR A 8 -7.62 -0.55 -3.35
N HIS A 9 -8.64 -0.43 -2.51
CA HIS A 9 -8.53 -0.61 -1.05
C HIS A 9 -9.05 -1.98 -0.59
N GLN A 10 -9.36 -2.88 -1.52
CA GLN A 10 -9.82 -4.23 -1.19
C GLN A 10 -8.64 -5.12 -0.75
N ARG A 11 -8.89 -6.03 0.22
CA ARG A 11 -7.90 -7.04 0.63
C ARG A 11 -7.57 -8.01 -0.51
N ASP A 12 -8.62 -8.53 -1.16
CA ASP A 12 -8.51 -9.37 -2.35
C ASP A 12 -8.27 -8.49 -3.59
N ILE A 13 -7.07 -8.63 -4.15
CA ILE A 13 -6.61 -7.85 -5.29
C ILE A 13 -6.64 -8.63 -6.61
N ALA A 14 -7.09 -9.90 -6.61
CA ALA A 14 -6.97 -10.77 -7.79
C ALA A 14 -7.68 -10.20 -9.03
N GLN A 15 -8.96 -9.81 -8.88
CA GLN A 15 -9.73 -9.21 -9.98
C GLN A 15 -9.12 -7.91 -10.50
N TYR A 16 -8.42 -7.16 -9.64
CA TYR A 16 -7.77 -5.91 -10.01
C TYR A 16 -6.45 -6.16 -10.74
N CYS A 17 -5.70 -7.20 -10.36
CA CYS A 17 -4.52 -7.65 -11.09
C CYS A 17 -4.89 -8.06 -12.52
N GLU A 18 -5.92 -8.89 -12.67
CA GLU A 18 -6.42 -9.31 -13.98
C GLU A 18 -6.85 -8.11 -14.85
N MET A 19 -7.58 -7.16 -14.25
CA MET A 19 -7.99 -5.94 -14.94
C MET A 19 -6.80 -5.06 -15.35
N ALA A 20 -5.81 -4.90 -14.47
CA ALA A 20 -4.63 -4.11 -14.76
C ALA A 20 -3.82 -4.72 -15.92
N GLU A 21 -3.61 -6.03 -15.92
CA GLU A 21 -2.91 -6.74 -17.00
C GLU A 21 -3.66 -6.64 -18.33
N ALA A 22 -4.98 -6.84 -18.32
CA ALA A 22 -5.82 -6.75 -19.51
C ALA A 22 -5.76 -5.37 -20.19
N HIS A 23 -5.43 -4.32 -19.43
CA HIS A 23 -5.36 -2.94 -19.91
C HIS A 23 -3.93 -2.37 -19.98
N GLY A 24 -2.90 -3.16 -19.71
CA GLY A 24 -1.51 -2.68 -19.66
C GLY A 24 -1.28 -1.59 -18.60
N ALA A 25 -2.07 -1.63 -17.52
CA ALA A 25 -1.98 -0.75 -16.37
C ALA A 25 -1.18 -1.38 -15.24
N GLY A 26 -0.84 -0.59 -14.23
CA GLY A 26 -0.34 -1.07 -12.94
C GLY A 26 -1.42 -1.02 -11.85
N LEU A 27 -1.00 -1.24 -10.60
CA LEU A 27 -1.87 -1.21 -9.42
C LEU A 27 -1.34 -0.29 -8.34
N GLU A 28 -2.26 0.38 -7.65
CA GLU A 28 -2.01 1.02 -6.36
C GLU A 28 -2.81 0.28 -5.27
N ILE A 29 -2.08 -0.39 -4.37
CA ILE A 29 -2.67 -1.14 -3.25
C ILE A 29 -2.84 -0.19 -2.06
N GLN A 30 -4.09 0.04 -1.65
CA GLN A 30 -4.43 1.06 -0.63
C GLN A 30 -4.92 0.48 0.70
N VAL A 31 -5.21 -0.83 0.77
CA VAL A 31 -5.85 -1.45 1.94
C VAL A 31 -5.10 -1.19 3.27
N TYR A 32 -3.76 -1.13 3.23
CA TYR A 32 -2.93 -0.85 4.41
C TYR A 32 -3.10 0.57 4.97
N GLY A 33 -3.60 1.52 4.17
CA GLY A 33 -3.96 2.85 4.65
C GLY A 33 -5.44 3.02 4.97
N TYR A 34 -6.30 2.19 4.39
CA TYR A 34 -7.76 2.26 4.57
C TYR A 34 -8.29 1.40 5.72
N GLU A 35 -7.52 0.43 6.22
CA GLU A 35 -7.86 -0.40 7.37
C GLU A 35 -6.89 -0.14 8.53
N PRO A 36 -7.22 0.76 9.49
CA PRO A 36 -6.30 1.17 10.54
C PRO A 36 -5.80 0.01 11.42
N ASP A 37 -6.72 -0.87 11.83
CA ASP A 37 -6.40 -1.99 12.74
C ASP A 37 -5.50 -3.05 12.08
N LEU A 38 -5.46 -3.10 10.75
CA LEU A 38 -4.66 -4.07 9.99
C LEU A 38 -3.16 -3.91 10.27
N LEU A 39 -2.71 -2.67 10.48
CA LEU A 39 -1.32 -2.37 10.77
C LEU A 39 -0.91 -2.78 12.19
N ASP A 40 -1.85 -2.98 13.10
CA ASP A 40 -1.58 -3.55 14.42
C ASP A 40 -1.57 -5.08 14.39
N ASP A 41 -2.44 -5.69 13.58
CA ASP A 41 -2.52 -7.14 13.44
C ASP A 41 -3.01 -7.56 12.05
N GLY A 42 -2.44 -8.63 11.49
CA GLY A 42 -2.88 -9.24 10.23
C GLY A 42 -2.25 -8.72 8.94
N TRP A 43 -1.49 -7.61 8.97
CA TRP A 43 -0.87 -7.08 7.74
C TRP A 43 0.16 -8.03 7.13
N ARG A 44 0.87 -8.85 7.93
CA ARG A 44 1.88 -9.79 7.42
C ARG A 44 1.22 -10.95 6.67
N GLU A 45 0.10 -11.44 7.20
CA GLU A 45 -0.73 -12.48 6.58
C GLU A 45 -1.30 -11.97 5.26
N LEU A 46 -1.87 -10.76 5.26
CA LEU A 46 -2.38 -10.14 4.04
C LEU A 46 -1.27 -9.89 3.01
N LEU A 47 -0.10 -9.43 3.46
CA LEU A 47 1.08 -9.25 2.61
C LEU A 47 1.45 -10.56 1.91
N GLN A 48 1.50 -11.69 2.63
CA GLN A 48 1.81 -12.98 2.01
C GLN A 48 0.74 -13.41 0.99
N GLN A 49 -0.55 -13.18 1.29
CA GLN A 49 -1.64 -13.46 0.36
C GLN A 49 -1.52 -12.62 -0.93
N GLN A 50 -1.28 -11.32 -0.79
CA GLN A 50 -1.15 -10.41 -1.92
C GLN A 50 0.11 -10.71 -2.74
N ARG A 51 1.25 -11.02 -2.10
CA ARG A 51 2.46 -11.48 -2.81
C ARG A 51 2.19 -12.74 -3.62
N ALA A 52 1.37 -13.65 -3.12
CA ALA A 52 1.01 -14.87 -3.84
C ALA A 52 0.16 -14.58 -5.09
N VAL A 53 -0.76 -13.62 -5.01
CA VAL A 53 -1.59 -13.14 -6.14
C VAL A 53 -0.75 -12.39 -7.17
N LEU A 54 0.19 -11.56 -6.72
CA LEU A 54 1.09 -10.78 -7.58
C LEU A 54 2.18 -11.61 -8.27
N ARG A 55 2.26 -12.93 -8.05
CA ARG A 55 3.26 -13.77 -8.71
C ARG A 55 3.02 -13.79 -10.22
N GLY A 56 3.96 -13.19 -10.95
CA GLY A 56 3.88 -13.07 -12.40
C GLY A 56 3.25 -11.78 -12.88
N PHE A 57 2.71 -10.94 -11.97
CA PHE A 57 2.23 -9.61 -12.33
C PHE A 57 3.38 -8.75 -12.83
N THR A 58 3.21 -8.18 -14.02
CA THR A 58 4.27 -7.38 -14.69
C THR A 58 3.99 -5.88 -14.70
N GLY A 59 2.78 -5.47 -14.28
CA GLY A 59 2.42 -4.07 -14.16
C GLY A 59 3.20 -3.37 -13.04
N GLU A 60 3.25 -2.04 -13.11
CA GLU A 60 3.86 -1.24 -12.04
C GLU A 60 3.04 -1.34 -10.75
N LEU A 61 3.74 -1.40 -9.61
CA LEU A 61 3.11 -1.42 -8.29
C LEU A 61 3.40 -0.13 -7.53
N ALA A 62 2.36 0.39 -6.90
CA ALA A 62 2.41 1.44 -5.89
C ALA A 62 1.65 0.99 -4.63
N VAL A 63 1.99 1.60 -3.50
CA VAL A 63 1.25 1.43 -2.24
C VAL A 63 0.78 2.78 -1.74
N HIS A 64 -0.43 2.84 -1.19
CA HIS A 64 -0.89 3.99 -0.43
C HIS A 64 -0.58 3.76 1.05
N GLY A 65 0.22 4.63 1.64
CA GLY A 65 0.58 4.54 3.06
C GLY A 65 -0.58 4.88 3.99
N ALA A 66 -0.42 4.58 5.28
CA ALA A 66 -1.35 5.00 6.29
C ALA A 66 -1.53 6.52 6.30
N PHE A 67 -2.77 6.98 6.47
CA PHE A 67 -3.09 8.41 6.39
C PHE A 67 -4.16 8.89 7.39
N PHE A 68 -5.04 8.02 7.90
CA PHE A 68 -6.06 8.43 8.86
C PHE A 68 -5.44 8.97 10.15
N ASP A 69 -5.74 10.24 10.45
CA ASP A 69 -5.32 10.97 11.64
C ASP A 69 -3.80 11.04 11.88
N LEU A 70 -2.99 10.75 10.84
CA LEU A 70 -1.54 10.80 10.93
C LEU A 70 -1.03 12.20 10.60
N ALA A 71 -0.15 12.71 11.47
CA ALA A 71 0.53 13.98 11.28
C ALA A 71 2.05 13.80 11.46
N PRO A 72 2.79 13.32 10.43
CA PRO A 72 4.24 13.09 10.51
C PRO A 72 5.04 14.36 10.84
N ALA A 73 4.51 15.53 10.48
CA ALA A 73 5.09 16.84 10.75
C ALA A 73 4.51 17.52 12.02
N SER A 74 3.81 16.79 12.89
CA SER A 74 3.26 17.33 14.14
C SER A 74 4.38 17.89 15.03
N LEU A 75 4.11 19.06 15.63
CA LEU A 75 4.97 19.65 16.67
C LEU A 75 4.93 18.83 17.98
N ASP A 76 3.87 18.05 18.21
CA ASP A 76 3.84 17.08 19.30
C ASP A 76 4.68 15.85 18.92
N GLY A 77 5.76 15.64 19.67
CA GLY A 77 6.70 14.54 19.43
C GLY A 77 6.09 13.14 19.56
N ARG A 78 5.03 12.96 20.36
CA ARG A 78 4.36 11.65 20.48
C ARG A 78 3.50 11.35 19.25
N VAL A 79 2.84 12.38 18.72
CA VAL A 79 2.02 12.26 17.51
C VAL A 79 2.91 12.00 16.29
N SER A 80 3.97 12.79 16.10
CA SER A 80 4.89 12.59 14.97
C SER A 80 5.64 11.28 15.05
N ALA A 81 6.02 10.81 16.25
CA ALA A 81 6.64 9.50 16.43
C ALA A 81 5.74 8.35 15.93
N LEU A 82 4.47 8.33 16.34
CA LEU A 82 3.49 7.32 15.90
C LEU A 82 3.24 7.40 14.39
N ALA A 83 3.07 8.62 13.85
CA ALA A 83 2.86 8.80 12.42
C ALA A 83 4.06 8.32 11.59
N LEU A 84 5.29 8.62 12.03
CA LEU A 84 6.50 8.13 11.37
C LEU A 84 6.69 6.61 11.50
N GLU A 85 6.24 6.00 12.60
CA GLU A 85 6.20 4.54 12.75
C GLU A 85 5.30 3.90 11.67
N ARG A 86 4.07 4.41 11.50
CA ARG A 86 3.16 3.94 10.45
C ARG A 86 3.70 4.19 9.04
N CYS A 87 4.33 5.34 8.79
CA CYS A 87 5.00 5.58 7.49
C CYS A 87 6.10 4.55 7.21
N ARG A 88 6.93 4.21 8.21
CA ARG A 88 7.98 3.18 8.06
C ARG A 88 7.38 1.80 7.79
N GLN A 89 6.32 1.45 8.49
CA GLN A 89 5.61 0.19 8.29
C GLN A 89 5.00 0.10 6.88
N SER A 90 4.36 1.16 6.39
CA SER A 90 3.89 1.22 5.01
C SER A 90 5.04 1.12 3.99
N LEU A 91 6.21 1.68 4.30
CA LEU A 91 7.42 1.53 3.50
C LEU A 91 7.91 0.07 3.43
N GLU A 92 7.93 -0.64 4.57
CA GLU A 92 8.28 -2.07 4.64
C GLU A 92 7.34 -2.89 3.75
N ILE A 93 6.03 -2.65 3.87
CA ILE A 93 5.01 -3.30 3.03
C ILE A 93 5.26 -3.03 1.54
N ALA A 94 5.51 -1.77 1.17
CA ALA A 94 5.80 -1.39 -0.22
C ALA A 94 7.05 -2.11 -0.76
N MET A 95 8.12 -2.19 0.04
CA MET A 95 9.33 -2.91 -0.33
C MET A 95 9.08 -4.41 -0.54
N GLU A 96 8.35 -5.06 0.37
CA GLU A 96 8.05 -6.50 0.31
C GLU A 96 7.12 -6.89 -0.85
N LEU A 97 6.23 -5.97 -1.26
CA LEU A 97 5.39 -6.10 -2.46
C LEU A 97 6.16 -5.79 -3.75
N GLY A 98 7.36 -5.22 -3.69
CA GLY A 98 8.11 -4.77 -4.86
C GLY A 98 7.55 -3.50 -5.50
N ALA A 99 6.83 -2.67 -4.73
CA ALA A 99 6.28 -1.42 -5.21
C ALA A 99 7.38 -0.40 -5.54
N ARG A 100 7.24 0.28 -6.68
CA ARG A 100 8.16 1.32 -7.14
C ARG A 100 7.88 2.68 -6.51
N ARG A 101 6.67 2.85 -5.99
CA ARG A 101 6.18 4.12 -5.41
C ARG A 101 5.37 3.86 -4.16
N ILE A 102 5.38 4.84 -3.28
CA ILE A 102 4.48 4.91 -2.14
C ILE A 102 3.93 6.34 -2.04
N VAL A 103 2.66 6.47 -1.69
CA VAL A 103 1.96 7.74 -1.50
C VAL A 103 1.72 7.99 -0.01
N PHE A 104 2.00 9.21 0.44
CA PHE A 104 1.69 9.68 1.80
C PHE A 104 0.97 11.01 1.74
N HIS A 105 0.14 11.26 2.75
CA HIS A 105 -0.49 12.57 2.97
C HIS A 105 0.39 13.43 3.88
N THR A 106 0.17 14.75 3.84
CA THR A 106 0.86 15.76 4.66
C THR A 106 -0.11 16.49 5.56
#